data_AF-A0A1M3PSK6-F1
#
_entry.id   AF-A0A1M3PSK6-F1
#
_cell.length_a   1.000
_cell.length_b   1.000
_cell.length_c   1.000
_cell.angle_alpha   90.00
_cell.angle_beta   90.00
_cell.angle_gamma   90.00
#
_symmetry.space_group_name_H-M   'P 1'
#
loop_
_entity.id
_entity.type
_entity.pdbx_description
1 polymer ?
#
loop_
_entity_poly.entity_id
_entity_poly.type
_entity_poly.pdbx_seq_one_letter_code
_entity_poly.pdbx_strand_id
1 'polypeptide(L)' 'MDHLETLPDLYQAGVTYLPCRWDFSDLENIVHNALSNYEKHFECSINSYDICRDYINNDKFINDISFIFDE' A
#
# COMPACT_ATOMS: atom_id res chain seq x y z
N MET A 1 -1.84 8.73 2.01
CA MET A 1 -3.13 8.90 1.31
C MET A 1 -4.20 8.65 2.36
N ASP A 2 -4.08 9.36 3.49
CA ASP A 2 -4.55 8.82 4.78
C ASP A 2 -6.07 9.01 4.98
N HIS A 3 -6.72 9.63 4.00
CA HIS A 3 -8.16 9.83 3.93
C HIS A 3 -8.88 8.79 3.06
N LEU A 4 -8.13 7.88 2.42
CA LEU A 4 -8.72 6.79 1.65
C LEU A 4 -9.01 5.61 2.58
N GLU A 5 -10.27 5.21 2.64
CA GLU A 5 -10.68 3.95 3.26
C GLU A 5 -10.64 2.87 2.18
N THR A 6 -9.75 1.88 2.34
CA THR A 6 -9.61 0.77 1.41
C THR A 6 -9.60 -0.57 2.13
N LEU A 7 -10.01 -1.62 1.41
CA LEU A 7 -9.93 -3.01 1.86
C LEU A 7 -9.04 -3.79 0.88
N PRO A 8 -7.84 -4.24 1.29
CA PRO A 8 -7.23 -4.06 2.61
C PRO A 8 -6.78 -2.60 2.83
N ASP A 9 -6.43 -2.25 4.08
CA ASP A 9 -5.79 -0.97 4.39
C ASP A 9 -4.37 -0.93 3.80
N LEU A 10 -4.29 -0.49 2.54
CA LEU A 10 -3.09 -0.61 1.72
C LEU A 10 -2.30 0.69 1.66
N TYR A 11 -2.91 1.84 1.94
CA TYR A 11 -2.31 3.15 1.65
C TYR A 11 -1.63 3.80 2.87
N GLN A 12 -0.69 3.07 3.46
CA GLN A 12 0.08 3.49 4.64
C GLN A 12 1.45 4.09 4.22
N ALA A 13 1.58 5.41 4.36
CA ALA A 13 2.76 6.14 3.90
C ALA A 13 4.04 5.68 4.62
N GLY A 14 5.07 5.32 3.85
CA GLY A 14 6.35 4.81 4.37
C GLY A 14 6.30 3.38 4.92
N VAL A 15 5.15 2.71 4.83
CA VAL A 15 4.98 1.31 5.23
C VAL A 15 4.71 0.44 4.01
N THR A 16 3.85 0.87 3.10
CA THR A 16 3.45 0.11 1.90
C THR A 16 3.76 0.85 0.60
N TYR A 17 4.04 2.15 0.68
CA TYR A 17 4.40 2.96 -0.48
C TYR A 17 5.21 4.20 -0.07
N LEU A 18 5.89 4.81 -1.03
CA LEU A 18 6.61 6.08 -0.82
C LEU A 18 5.70 7.26 -1.20
N PRO A 19 5.36 8.16 -0.27
CA PRO A 19 4.52 9.31 -0.57
C PRO A 19 5.25 10.28 -1.49
N CYS A 20 4.56 10.66 -2.56
CA CYS A 20 4.96 11.69 -3.51
C CYS A 20 3.84 12.73 -3.56
N ARG A 21 4.19 13.99 -3.71
CA ARG A 21 3.20 15.06 -3.89
C ARG A 21 2.45 14.85 -5.20
N TRP A 22 1.17 15.22 -5.21
CA TRP A 22 0.31 15.08 -6.39
C TRP A 22 0.79 15.90 -7.59
N ASP A 23 1.57 16.96 -7.34
CA ASP A 23 2.18 17.82 -8.36
C ASP A 23 3.54 17.30 -8.85
N PHE A 24 4.00 16.15 -8.33
CA PHE A 24 5.31 15.52 -8.59
C PHE A 24 6.53 16.39 -8.30
N SER A 25 6.37 17.52 -7.59
CA SER A 25 7.46 18.45 -7.32
C SER A 25 8.59 17.87 -6.45
N ASP A 26 8.33 16.79 -5.71
CA ASP A 26 9.31 16.08 -4.88
C ASP A 26 9.73 14.72 -5.45
N LEU A 27 9.26 14.33 -6.64
CA LEU A 27 9.48 13.01 -7.21
C LEU A 27 10.97 12.67 -7.34
N GLU A 28 11.78 13.59 -7.85
CA GLU A 28 13.24 13.41 -8.00
C GLU A 28 13.90 13.08 -6.65
N ASN A 29 13.55 13.84 -5.60
CA ASN A 29 14.07 13.61 -4.25
C ASN A 29 13.64 12.26 -3.69
N ILE A 30 12.37 11.87 -3.90
CA ILE A 30 11.86 10.56 -3.45
C ILE A 30 12.63 9.43 -4.13
N VAL A 31 12.87 9.51 -5.44
CA VAL A 31 13.61 8.48 -6.19
C VAL A 31 15.06 8.39 -5.75
N HIS A 32 15.77 9.52 -5.63
CA HIS A 32 17.16 9.51 -5.17
C HIS A 32 17.30 8.98 -3.74
N ASN A 33 16.38 9.35 -2.85
CA ASN A 33 16.33 8.83 -1.50
C ASN A 33 16.04 7.31 -1.48
N ALA A 34 15.15 6.84 -2.36
CA ALA A 34 14.83 5.42 -2.50
C ALA A 34 16.04 4.59 -2.91
N LEU A 35 16.77 5.05 -3.93
CA LEU A 35 17.97 4.39 -4.43
C LEU A 35 19.13 4.42 -3.42
N SER A 36 19.27 5.50 -2.66
CA SER A 36 20.35 5.66 -1.67
C SER A 36 20.11 4.87 -0.37
N ASN A 37 18.86 4.49 -0.10
CA ASN A 37 18.45 3.77 1.12
C ASN A 37 17.66 2.50 0.77
N TYR A 38 18.17 1.73 -0.19
CA TYR A 38 17.45 0.62 -0.82
C TYR A 38 16.82 -0.35 0.19
N GLU A 39 17.57 -0.82 1.19
CA GLU A 39 17.08 -1.80 2.16
C GLU A 39 15.82 -1.31 2.90
N LYS A 40 15.85 -0.06 3.38
CA LYS A 40 14.72 0.57 4.07
C LYS A 40 13.48 0.65 3.18
N HIS A 41 13.65 0.97 1.91
CA HIS A 41 12.52 1.13 0.98
C HIS A 41 12.06 -0.18 0.36
N PHE A 42 12.93 -1.20 0.33
CA PHE A 42 12.56 -2.55 -0.06
C PHE A 42 11.54 -3.16 0.90
N GLU A 43 11.66 -2.90 2.21
CA GLU A 43 10.66 -3.31 3.21
C GLU A 43 9.25 -2.80 2.85
N CYS A 44 9.12 -1.59 2.29
CA CYS A 44 7.82 -1.07 1.85
C CYS A 44 7.18 -1.94 0.76
N SER A 45 8.00 -2.45 -0.16
CA SER A 45 7.55 -3.34 -1.23
C SER A 45 7.14 -4.73 -0.71
N ILE A 46 7.84 -5.23 0.30
CA ILE A 46 7.49 -6.50 0.95
C ILE A 46 6.18 -6.36 1.71
N ASN A 47 6.03 -5.31 2.53
CA ASN A 47 4.81 -5.07 3.30
C ASN A 47 3.57 -4.94 2.41
N SER A 48 3.66 -4.15 1.34
CA SER A 48 2.54 -4.02 0.39
C SER A 48 2.18 -5.34 -0.28
N TYR A 49 3.18 -6.12 -0.70
CA TYR A 49 2.97 -7.44 -1.27
C TYR A 49 2.30 -8.39 -0.27
N ASP A 50 2.81 -8.47 0.96
CA ASP A 50 2.30 -9.38 1.99
C ASP A 50 0.87 -9.03 2.42
N ILE A 51 0.53 -7.73 2.55
CA ILE A 51 -0.85 -7.29 2.83
C ILE A 51 -1.80 -7.71 1.71
N CYS A 52 -1.43 -7.47 0.44
CA CYS A 52 -2.25 -7.89 -0.69
C CYS A 52 -2.40 -9.41 -0.74
N ARG A 53 -1.30 -10.13 -0.54
CA ARG A 53 -1.26 -11.59 -0.55
C ARG A 53 -2.12 -12.20 0.56
N ASP A 54 -2.05 -11.64 1.77
CA ASP A 54 -2.86 -12.05 2.91
C ASP A 54 -4.35 -11.81 2.66
N TYR A 55 -4.70 -10.65 2.11
CA TYR A 55 -6.08 -10.30 1.78
C TYR A 55 -6.72 -11.26 0.78
N ILE A 56 -5.95 -11.72 -0.21
CA ILE A 56 -6.42 -12.66 -1.24
C ILE A 56 -6.45 -14.10 -0.72
N ASN A 57 -5.41 -14.54 -0.01
CA ASN A 57 -5.25 -15.96 0.35
C ASN A 57 -6.05 -16.39 1.59
N ASN A 58 -6.50 -15.45 2.43
CA ASN A 58 -7.26 -15.74 3.65
C ASN A 58 -8.74 -15.38 3.54
N ASP A 59 -9.29 -15.43 2.32
CA ASP A 59 -10.71 -15.17 2.01
C ASP A 59 -11.26 -13.83 2.51
N LYS A 60 -10.39 -12.88 2.89
CA LYS A 60 -10.79 -11.57 3.44
C LYS A 60 -11.60 -10.79 2.42
N PHE A 61 -11.17 -10.79 1.16
CA PHE A 61 -11.95 -10.19 0.08
C PHE A 61 -13.37 -10.76 0.01
N ILE A 62 -13.52 -12.08 0.02
CA ILE A 62 -14.82 -12.76 -0.08
C ILE A 62 -15.71 -12.37 1.09
N ASN A 63 -15.16 -12.35 2.30
CA ASN A 63 -15.87 -11.95 3.51
C ASN A 63 -16.32 -10.48 3.43
N ASP A 64 -15.43 -9.57 3.01
CA ASP A 64 -15.71 -8.14 2.96
C ASP A 64 -16.77 -7.77 1.91
N ILE A 65 -16.93 -8.55 0.84
CA ILE A 65 -17.98 -8.33 -0.17
C ILE A 65 -19.25 -9.17 0.03
N SER A 66 -19.27 -10.08 1.02
CA SER A 66 -20.36 -11.04 1.21
C SER A 66 -21.73 -10.36 1.40
N PHE A 67 -21.75 -9.20 2.04
CA PHE A 67 -22.95 -8.39 2.27
C PHE A 67 -23.72 -8.02 0.99
N ILE A 68 -23.06 -8.03 -0.17
CA ILE A 68 -23.69 -7.74 -1.46
C ILE A 68 -24.68 -8.87 -1.84
N PHE A 69 -24.48 -10.07 -1.31
CA PHE A 69 -25.26 -11.26 -1.59
C PHE A 69 -26.22 -11.65 -0.46
N ASP A 70 -26.23 -10.90 0.65
CA ASP A 70 -27.18 -11.10 1.75
C ASP A 70 -28.53 -10.44 1.38
N GLU A 71 -29.57 -11.25 1.13
CA GLU A 71 -30.98 -10.82 0.95
C GLU A 71 -31.69 -10.53 2.28
#